data_AF-A0A4U9DEA1-F1
#
_entry.id   AF-A0A4U9DEA1-F1
#
_cell.length_a   1.000
_cell.length_b   1.000
_cell.length_c   1.000
_cell.angle_alpha   90.00
_cell.angle_beta   90.00
_cell.angle_gamma   90.00
#
_symmetry.space_group_name_H-M   'P 1'
#
loop_
_entity.id
_entity.type
_entity.pdbx_description
1 polymer ?
#
loop_
_entity_poly.entity_id
_entity_poly.type
_entity_poly.pdbx_seq_one_letter_code
_entity_poly.pdbx_strand_id
1 'polypeptide(L)'
;MGIAQAPFIIGLADGVMKNEVKYKLMTEGECSGYHLPSSLAIKIIDQNNLWRDAFCWLVWHNRIMELRDLQLIGNNSYEQIRATLLSMIDWDEELRFRIGVMNYIHQKTRISRSVVAEVLAALRKGGYIEMDKGKLVSINHLPSEY
;
A
#
# COMPACT_ATOMS: atom_id res chain seq x y z
N MET A 1 5.17 -0.34 2.28
CA MET A 1 3.77 0.01 2.54
C MET A 1 3.28 0.90 1.41
N GLY A 2 2.05 0.68 0.97
CA GLY A 2 1.38 1.57 0.01
C GLY A 2 0.70 2.69 0.78
N ILE A 3 -0.63 2.74 0.67
CA ILE A 3 -1.49 3.72 1.35
C ILE A 3 -2.06 3.08 2.62
N ALA A 4 -2.23 3.89 3.66
CA ALA A 4 -2.94 3.51 4.88
C ALA A 4 -4.05 4.52 5.17
N GLN A 5 -5.15 4.06 5.73
CA GLN A 5 -6.28 4.89 6.16
C GLN A 5 -6.35 4.92 7.69
N ALA A 6 -6.88 6.01 8.25
CA ALA A 6 -7.08 6.12 9.69
C ALA A 6 -8.21 5.17 10.16
N PRO A 7 -8.12 4.62 11.39
CA PRO A 7 -7.03 4.80 12.36
C PRO A 7 -5.79 3.96 12.00
N PHE A 8 -4.60 4.58 12.07
CA PHE A 8 -3.33 3.91 11.75
C PHE A 8 -2.20 4.34 12.69
N ILE A 9 -1.39 3.38 13.13
CA ILE A 9 -0.20 3.60 13.97
C ILE A 9 1.04 3.09 13.22
N ILE A 10 2.07 3.92 13.14
CA ILE A 10 3.38 3.57 12.58
C ILE A 10 4.49 3.98 13.54
N GLY A 11 5.64 3.28 13.49
CA GLY A 11 6.80 3.59 14.33
C GLY A 11 6.76 2.95 15.72
N LEU A 12 5.75 2.13 16.02
CA LEU A 12 5.66 1.42 17.30
C LEU A 12 6.88 0.51 17.55
N ALA A 13 7.38 -0.15 16.49
CA ALA A 13 8.56 -1.01 16.56
C ALA A 13 9.83 -0.26 16.96
N ASP A 14 9.94 1.04 16.63
CA ASP A 14 11.14 1.85 16.91
C ASP A 14 11.37 2.06 18.41
N GLY A 15 10.34 1.87 19.24
CA GLY A 15 10.46 1.92 20.70
C GLY A 15 11.02 0.62 21.29
N VAL A 16 10.87 -0.50 20.59
CA VAL A 16 11.30 -1.83 21.04
C VAL A 16 12.67 -2.19 20.48
N MET A 17 12.88 -1.92 19.19
CA MET A 17 14.13 -2.21 18.49
C MET A 17 14.54 -0.99 17.68
N LYS A 18 15.79 -0.56 17.83
CA LYS A 18 16.31 0.59 17.08
C LYS A 18 16.26 0.26 15.58
N ASN A 19 15.54 1.09 14.84
CA ASN A 19 15.44 1.00 13.40
C ASN A 19 16.19 2.18 12.77
N GLU A 20 17.11 1.91 11.84
CA GLU A 20 17.87 2.94 11.14
C GLU A 20 17.27 3.31 9.78
N VAL A 21 16.20 2.61 9.38
CA VAL A 21 15.52 2.88 8.12
C VAL A 21 14.75 4.19 8.21
N LYS A 22 15.05 5.11 7.28
CA LYS A 22 14.33 6.37 7.14
C LYS A 22 13.08 6.14 6.30
N TYR A 23 11.92 6.49 6.85
CA TYR A 23 10.65 6.48 6.14
C TYR A 23 10.16 7.91 5.90
N LYS A 24 9.47 8.12 4.79
CA LYS A 24 8.76 9.37 4.51
C LYS A 24 7.26 9.09 4.51
N LEU A 25 6.52 9.80 5.36
CA LEU A 25 5.07 9.81 5.34
C LEU A 25 4.62 11.03 4.52
N MET A 26 3.67 10.82 3.62
CA MET A 26 3.08 11.85 2.79
C MET A 26 1.57 11.68 2.84
N THR A 27 0.86 12.81 2.82
CA THR A 27 -0.59 12.86 2.89
C THR A 27 -1.15 12.93 1.49
N GLU A 28 -2.04 11.99 1.13
CA GLU A 28 -2.75 12.01 -0.17
C GLU A 28 -4.05 12.85 -0.11
N GLY A 29 -4.46 13.28 1.09
CA GLY A 29 -5.65 14.10 1.34
C GLY A 29 -5.58 14.81 2.68
N GLU A 30 -6.67 15.47 3.07
CA GLU A 30 -6.79 16.05 4.40
C GLU A 30 -6.70 14.94 5.45
N CYS A 31 -5.76 15.08 6.39
CA CYS A 31 -5.63 14.15 7.49
C CYS A 31 -5.06 14.86 8.72
N SER A 32 -5.40 14.32 9.89
CA SER A 32 -4.84 14.71 11.17
C SER A 32 -4.20 13.51 11.85
N GLY A 33 -3.17 13.74 12.64
CA GLY A 33 -2.51 12.71 13.42
C GLY A 33 -1.86 13.26 14.67
N TYR A 34 -1.42 12.34 15.52
CA TYR A 34 -0.68 12.64 16.73
C TYR A 34 0.74 12.12 16.59
N HIS A 35 1.69 12.84 17.15
CA HIS A 35 3.06 12.38 17.28
C HIS A 35 3.34 12.04 18.75
N LEU A 36 3.85 10.83 18.98
CA LEU A 36 4.29 10.37 20.28
C LEU A 36 5.72 9.84 20.15
N PRO A 37 6.70 10.33 20.94
CA PRO A 37 8.04 9.76 20.95
C PRO A 37 7.98 8.27 21.32
N SER A 38 8.71 7.44 20.59
CA SER A 38 8.67 5.98 20.78
C SER A 38 9.05 5.56 22.21
N SER A 39 10.01 6.25 22.82
CA SER A 39 10.41 6.03 24.22
C SER A 39 9.28 6.32 25.22
N LEU A 40 8.41 7.29 24.93
CA LEU A 40 7.24 7.57 25.76
C LEU A 40 6.11 6.56 25.49
N ALA A 41 5.93 6.15 24.23
CA ALA A 41 4.95 5.12 23.86
C ALA A 41 5.17 3.81 24.62
N ILE A 42 6.42 3.34 24.71
CA ILE A 42 6.76 2.11 25.46
C ILE A 42 6.43 2.25 26.95
N LYS A 43 6.73 3.40 27.57
CA LYS A 43 6.38 3.65 28.98
C LYS A 43 4.87 3.58 29.20
N ILE A 44 4.08 4.17 28.31
CA ILE A 44 2.61 4.14 28.38
C ILE A 44 2.09 2.71 28.21
N ILE A 45 2.63 1.96 27.26
CA ILE A 45 2.24 0.56 27.03
C ILE A 45 2.49 -0.28 28.28
N ASP A 46 3.65 -0.10 28.91
CA ASP A 46 4.04 -0.83 30.10
C ASP A 46 3.15 -0.48 31.30
N GLN A 47 2.98 0.83 31.58
CA GLN A 47 2.16 1.32 32.69
C GLN A 47 0.70 0.89 32.63
N ASN A 48 0.17 0.70 31.41
CA ASN A 48 -1.24 0.36 31.19
C ASN A 48 -1.46 -1.11 30.81
N ASN A 49 -0.41 -1.96 30.87
CA ASN A 49 -0.47 -3.38 30.48
C ASN A 49 -0.98 -3.62 29.05
N LEU A 50 -0.64 -2.74 28.10
CA LEU A 50 -1.12 -2.76 26.70
C LEU A 50 -0.23 -3.58 25.76
N TRP A 51 0.71 -4.36 26.29
CA TRP A 51 1.67 -5.12 25.48
C TRP A 51 0.99 -6.12 24.55
N ARG A 52 -0.16 -6.69 24.94
CA ARG A 52 -0.94 -7.60 24.09
C ARG A 52 -1.48 -6.89 22.85
N ASP A 53 -2.08 -5.72 23.03
CA ASP A 53 -2.64 -4.93 21.94
C ASP A 53 -1.55 -4.40 21.01
N ALA A 54 -0.44 -3.91 21.59
CA ALA A 54 0.75 -3.51 20.85
C ALA A 54 1.32 -4.67 20.01
N PHE A 55 1.39 -5.88 20.58
CA PHE A 55 1.82 -7.07 19.86
C PHE A 55 0.86 -7.44 18.73
N CYS A 56 -0.45 -7.44 18.98
CA CYS A 56 -1.46 -7.68 17.94
C CYS A 56 -1.31 -6.70 16.77
N TRP A 57 -1.05 -5.41 17.05
CA TRP A 57 -0.79 -4.40 16.02
C TRP A 57 0.47 -4.72 15.20
N LEU A 58 1.58 -5.06 15.87
CA LEU A 58 2.82 -5.42 15.19
C LEU A 58 2.69 -6.69 14.34
N VAL A 59 1.95 -7.70 14.82
CA VAL A 59 1.66 -8.92 14.05
C VAL A 59 0.83 -8.61 12.82
N TRP A 60 -0.23 -7.81 12.95
CA TRP A 60 -1.02 -7.37 11.81
C TRP A 60 -0.16 -6.61 10.79
N HIS A 61 0.68 -5.68 11.25
CA HIS A 61 1.60 -4.93 10.39
C HIS A 61 2.58 -5.85 9.65
N ASN A 62 3.14 -6.85 10.34
CA ASN A 62 4.02 -7.85 9.74
C ASN A 62 3.29 -8.66 8.66
N ARG A 63 2.06 -9.12 8.92
CA ARG A 63 1.25 -9.84 7.93
C ARG A 63 0.99 -9.02 6.67
N ILE A 64 0.73 -7.72 6.80
CA ILE A 64 0.58 -6.82 5.65
C ILE A 64 1.88 -6.71 4.85
N MET A 65 3.03 -6.67 5.52
CA MET A 65 4.33 -6.66 4.84
C MET A 65 4.62 -8.00 4.13
N GLU A 66 4.33 -9.12 4.76
CA GLU A 66 4.47 -10.46 4.19
C GLU A 66 3.62 -10.63 2.91
N LEU A 67 2.35 -10.22 2.96
CA LEU A 67 1.45 -10.25 1.79
C LEU A 67 1.98 -9.39 0.64
N ARG A 68 2.58 -8.24 0.95
CA ARG A 68 3.23 -7.40 -0.06
C ARG A 68 4.43 -8.11 -0.67
N ASP A 69 5.25 -8.77 0.14
CA ASP A 69 6.46 -9.42 -0.33
C ASP A 69 6.12 -10.61 -1.24
N LEU A 70 5.08 -11.38 -0.91
CA LEU A 70 4.51 -12.41 -1.81
C LEU A 70 3.99 -11.85 -3.14
N GLN A 71 3.51 -10.61 -3.14
CA GLN A 71 3.05 -9.96 -4.37
C GLN A 71 4.19 -9.46 -5.26
N LEU A 72 5.38 -9.21 -4.71
CA LEU A 72 6.50 -8.61 -5.44
C LEU A 72 7.60 -9.62 -5.81
N ILE A 73 7.80 -10.66 -4.99
CA ILE A 73 8.87 -11.63 -5.17
C ILE A 73 8.34 -12.84 -5.94
N GLY A 74 9.01 -13.19 -7.05
CA GLY A 74 8.67 -14.37 -7.86
C GLY A 74 7.55 -14.16 -8.89
N ASN A 75 6.81 -13.05 -8.79
CA ASN A 75 5.73 -12.72 -9.73
C ASN A 75 6.25 -11.98 -10.96
N ASN A 76 5.69 -12.30 -12.12
CA ASN A 76 6.01 -11.60 -13.36
C ASN A 76 5.42 -10.16 -13.36
N SER A 77 5.85 -9.34 -14.32
CA SER A 77 5.40 -7.94 -14.41
C SER A 77 3.88 -7.81 -14.45
N TYR A 78 3.19 -8.69 -15.16
CA TYR A 78 1.74 -8.67 -15.28
C TYR A 78 1.06 -8.96 -13.93
N GLU A 79 1.48 -10.02 -13.22
CA GLU A 79 0.92 -10.40 -11.92
C GLU A 79 1.06 -9.27 -10.88
N GLN A 80 2.20 -8.58 -10.86
CA GLN A 80 2.42 -7.43 -9.98
C GLN A 80 1.52 -6.24 -10.35
N ILE A 81 1.33 -5.97 -11.65
CA ILE A 81 0.42 -4.94 -12.15
C ILE A 81 -1.03 -5.28 -11.78
N ARG A 82 -1.44 -6.54 -12.00
CA ARG A 82 -2.76 -7.08 -11.67
C ARG A 82 -3.06 -6.96 -10.18
N ALA A 83 -2.16 -7.42 -9.32
CA ALA A 83 -2.30 -7.29 -7.87
C ALA A 83 -2.39 -5.82 -7.43
N THR A 84 -1.66 -4.93 -8.10
CA THR A 84 -1.73 -3.50 -7.83
C THR A 84 -3.09 -2.91 -8.22
N LEU A 85 -3.61 -3.23 -9.41
CA LEU A 85 -4.94 -2.78 -9.85
C LEU A 85 -6.04 -3.27 -8.92
N LEU A 86 -5.99 -4.53 -8.49
CA LEU A 86 -6.93 -5.07 -7.50
C LEU A 86 -6.85 -4.31 -6.18
N SER A 87 -5.65 -3.98 -5.70
CA SER A 87 -5.54 -3.15 -4.49
C SER A 87 -6.08 -1.72 -4.67
N MET A 88 -6.05 -1.18 -5.89
CA MET A 88 -6.52 0.18 -6.18
C MET A 88 -8.04 0.26 -6.30
N ILE A 89 -8.73 -0.80 -6.73
CA ILE A 89 -10.19 -0.76 -6.91
C ILE A 89 -10.92 -0.74 -5.57
N ASP A 90 -10.31 -1.31 -4.54
CA ASP A 90 -10.83 -1.36 -3.16
C ASP A 90 -10.71 -0.02 -2.42
N TRP A 91 -10.02 0.97 -3.00
CA TRP A 91 -9.97 2.32 -2.42
C TRP A 91 -11.28 3.05 -2.59
N ASP A 92 -11.54 3.98 -1.66
CA ASP A 92 -12.61 4.95 -1.85
C ASP A 92 -12.39 5.77 -3.13
N GLU A 93 -13.50 6.24 -3.70
CA GLU A 93 -13.50 6.91 -4.99
C GLU A 93 -12.60 8.17 -4.99
N GLU A 94 -12.65 8.97 -3.92
CA GLU A 94 -11.87 10.19 -3.79
C GLU A 94 -10.37 9.91 -3.84
N LEU A 95 -9.88 8.92 -3.10
CA LEU A 95 -8.49 8.47 -3.14
C LEU A 95 -8.11 7.90 -4.52
N ARG A 96 -8.97 7.06 -5.09
CA ARG A 96 -8.73 6.40 -6.38
C ARG A 96 -8.59 7.41 -7.54
N PHE A 97 -9.35 8.50 -7.52
CA PHE A 97 -9.25 9.57 -8.52
C PHE A 97 -8.10 10.57 -8.26
N ARG A 98 -7.56 10.65 -7.05
CA ARG A 98 -6.35 11.44 -6.77
C ARG A 98 -5.08 10.80 -7.31
N ILE A 99 -5.04 9.47 -7.37
CA ILE A 99 -3.81 8.74 -7.69
C ILE A 99 -3.78 8.29 -9.16
N GLY A 100 -2.66 8.54 -9.84
CA GLY A 100 -2.46 8.07 -11.21
C GLY A 100 -2.01 6.62 -11.25
N VAL A 101 -2.73 5.76 -12.00
CA VAL A 101 -2.50 4.31 -12.09
C VAL A 101 -1.06 3.98 -12.48
N MET A 102 -0.58 4.60 -13.57
CA MET A 102 0.79 4.43 -14.07
C MET A 102 1.85 4.72 -13.01
N ASN A 103 1.74 5.90 -12.37
CA ASN A 103 2.72 6.37 -11.40
C ASN A 103 2.72 5.49 -10.15
N TYR A 104 1.53 5.09 -9.69
CA TYR A 104 1.38 4.24 -8.52
C TYR A 104 1.97 2.86 -8.74
N ILE A 105 1.63 2.20 -9.85
CA ILE A 105 2.19 0.91 -10.23
C ILE A 105 3.72 0.99 -10.30
N HIS A 106 4.25 2.00 -11.01
CA HIS A 106 5.69 2.17 -11.15
C HIS A 106 6.39 2.37 -9.80
N GLN A 107 5.84 3.20 -8.92
CA GLN A 107 6.41 3.44 -7.59
C GLN A 107 6.37 2.20 -6.70
N LYS A 108 5.26 1.44 -6.74
CA LYS A 108 5.03 0.26 -5.89
C LYS A 108 5.85 -0.95 -6.33
N THR A 109 5.94 -1.20 -7.64
CA THR A 109 6.52 -2.43 -8.22
C THR A 109 7.93 -2.24 -8.78
N ARG A 110 8.36 -1.00 -9.04
CA ARG A 110 9.60 -0.66 -9.77
C ARG A 110 9.66 -1.15 -11.23
N ILE A 111 8.56 -1.67 -11.78
CA ILE A 111 8.46 -2.03 -13.20
C ILE A 111 8.62 -0.77 -14.06
N SER A 112 9.30 -0.89 -15.20
CA SER A 112 9.53 0.25 -16.10
C SER A 112 8.21 0.84 -16.62
N ARG A 113 8.20 2.16 -16.85
CA ARG A 113 6.99 2.85 -17.34
C ARG A 113 6.52 2.33 -18.69
N SER A 114 7.43 1.90 -19.56
CA SER A 114 7.09 1.32 -20.86
C SER A 114 6.35 0.00 -20.71
N VAL A 115 6.83 -0.91 -19.85
CA VAL A 115 6.17 -2.20 -19.60
C VAL A 115 4.81 -2.00 -18.94
N VAL A 116 4.70 -1.09 -17.96
CA VAL A 116 3.40 -0.76 -17.36
C VAL A 116 2.44 -0.18 -18.42
N ALA A 117 2.92 0.68 -19.32
CA ALA A 117 2.10 1.23 -20.40
C ALA A 117 1.60 0.17 -21.36
N GLU A 118 2.47 -0.75 -21.76
CA GLU A 118 2.13 -1.87 -22.63
C GLU A 118 1.03 -2.74 -22.01
N VAL A 119 1.19 -3.16 -20.76
CA VAL A 119 0.21 -3.98 -20.05
C VAL A 119 -1.11 -3.24 -19.86
N LEU A 120 -1.08 -1.97 -19.43
CA LEU A 120 -2.31 -1.19 -19.27
C LEU A 120 -3.03 -0.96 -20.61
N ALA A 121 -2.30 -0.75 -21.71
CA ALA A 121 -2.88 -0.59 -23.04
C ALA A 121 -3.55 -1.89 -23.50
N ALA A 122 -2.90 -3.03 -23.29
CA ALA A 122 -3.47 -4.34 -23.55
C ALA A 122 -4.75 -4.60 -22.73
N LEU A 123 -4.71 -4.31 -21.42
CA LEU A 123 -5.86 -4.49 -20.53
C LEU A 123 -7.05 -3.62 -20.96
N ARG A 124 -6.80 -2.36 -21.33
CA ARG A 124 -7.84 -1.47 -21.85
C ARG A 124 -8.42 -1.95 -23.18
N LYS A 125 -7.56 -2.39 -24.11
CA LYS A 125 -7.99 -2.89 -25.42
C LYS A 125 -8.86 -4.15 -25.29
N GLY A 126 -8.56 -5.00 -24.32
CA GLY A 126 -9.35 -6.19 -24.00
C GLY A 126 -10.64 -5.91 -23.21
N GLY A 127 -10.92 -4.66 -22.81
CA GLY A 127 -12.08 -4.32 -22.00
C GLY A 127 -12.00 -4.82 -20.54
N TYR A 128 -10.82 -5.19 -20.07
CA TYR A 128 -10.60 -5.70 -18.71
C TYR A 128 -10.67 -4.61 -17.64
N ILE A 129 -10.22 -3.40 -17.99
CA ILE A 129 -10.23 -2.22 -17.12
C ILE A 129 -10.73 -0.99 -17.85
N GLU A 130 -11.35 -0.07 -17.11
CA GLU A 130 -11.67 1.27 -17.59
C GLU A 130 -10.85 2.31 -16.85
N MET A 131 -10.35 3.29 -17.61
CA MET A 131 -9.48 4.33 -17.09
C MET A 131 -9.78 5.66 -17.77
N ASP A 132 -10.02 6.70 -16.97
CA ASP A 132 -10.21 8.08 -17.42
C ASP A 132 -9.06 8.97 -16.95
N LYS A 133 -8.48 9.76 -17.86
CA LYS A 133 -7.34 10.68 -17.57
C LYS A 133 -6.23 10.09 -16.68
N GLY A 134 -5.93 8.80 -16.87
CA GLY A 134 -4.90 8.07 -16.12
C GLY A 134 -5.32 7.57 -14.73
N LYS A 135 -6.60 7.66 -14.39
CA LYS A 135 -7.24 7.18 -13.15
C LYS A 135 -7.97 5.87 -13.40
N LEU A 136 -8.06 5.02 -12.37
CA LEU A 136 -8.80 3.76 -12.45
C LEU A 136 -10.28 4.02 -12.17
N VAL A 137 -11.14 3.66 -13.12
CA VAL A 137 -12.60 3.84 -13.01
C VAL A 137 -13.27 2.54 -12.57
N SER A 138 -12.98 1.45 -13.29
CA SER A 138 -13.57 0.14 -13.02
C SER A 138 -12.61 -0.99 -13.42
N ILE A 139 -12.84 -2.16 -12.82
CA ILE A 139 -12.25 -3.43 -13.25
C ILE A 139 -13.42 -4.34 -13.61
N ASN A 140 -13.49 -4.80 -14.86
CA ASN A 140 -14.52 -5.70 -15.33
C ASN A 140 -14.13 -7.15 -15.02
N HIS A 141 -12.95 -7.56 -15.47
CA HIS A 141 -12.36 -8.86 -15.22
C HIS A 141 -10.84 -8.75 -15.43
N LEU A 142 -10.03 -9.45 -14.63
CA LEU A 142 -8.58 -9.52 -14.84
C LEU A 142 -8.14 -10.97 -15.02
N PRO A 143 -7.62 -11.36 -16.20
CA PRO A 143 -7.15 -12.71 -16.47
C PRO A 143 -6.16 -13.20 -15.42
N SER A 144 -6.22 -14.48 -15.07
CA SER A 144 -5.23 -15.11 -14.19
C SER A 144 -3.87 -15.25 -14.88
N GLU A 145 -3.86 -15.44 -16.20
CA GLU A 145 -2.66 -15.61 -17.01
C GLU A 145 -2.71 -14.66 -18.22
N TYR A 146 -1.56 -14.05 -18.55
CA TYR A 146 -1.34 -13.17 -19.69
C TYR A 146 -0.01 -13.49 -20.37
#